data_AF-A0A8B2NRC2-F1
#
_entry.id   AF-A0A8B2NRC2-F1
#
_cell.length_a   1.000
_cell.length_b   1.000
_cell.length_c   1.000
_cell.angle_alpha   90.00
_cell.angle_beta   90.00
_cell.angle_gamma   90.00
#
_symmetry.space_group_name_H-M   'P 1'
#
loop_
_entity.id
_entity.type
_entity.pdbx_description
1 polymer ?
#
loop_
_entity_poly.entity_id
_entity_poly.type
_entity_poly.pdbx_seq_one_letter_code
_entity_poly.pdbx_strand_id
1 'polypeptide(L)'
;MQDRVPWLDYLCNHIGLKEVPGAQHNPLIIEWGKQSGIDWWNNDEDAWCAVAVNGALINSGYPSTRSALARSFTRYGTRLSRPVRGAIVVFPRGSNPLYGHVGIVESVRSDGTIVIINGNSGNAVRRSVFRQSSILPDGIRWPPGAVAPAESEPHGADDAPLGARVLQMGSRGRDVEALQRDMNVLNYQLDVDGIFGGRTRDAVMRFETKRGLKGDGIADPAMLAALTAEVEDRKAREARRKTAEKAAAPIAGAGAAVTAGAAITSTVEAAQQLQTWDGATIIGVSVVALAVVVVAGVLLWRFAIRRAEGTPAEGLV
;
A
#
# COMPACT_ATOMS: atom_id res chain seq x y z
N MET A 1 -31.71 14.13 -12.60
CA MET A 1 -31.47 13.97 -11.14
C MET A 1 -30.25 14.81 -10.83
N GLN A 2 -30.38 15.81 -9.96
CA GLN A 2 -29.31 16.77 -9.74
C GLN A 2 -28.10 16.09 -9.08
N ASP A 3 -26.91 16.37 -9.60
CA ASP A 3 -25.60 15.88 -9.16
C ASP A 3 -25.34 16.25 -7.70
N ARG A 4 -25.89 15.46 -6.78
CA ARG A 4 -25.76 15.71 -5.35
C ARG A 4 -24.32 15.42 -4.94
N VAL A 5 -23.70 16.40 -4.30
CA VAL A 5 -22.35 16.31 -3.77
C VAL A 5 -22.47 16.31 -2.23
N PRO A 6 -22.71 15.15 -1.60
CA PRO A 6 -23.13 15.10 -0.20
C PRO A 6 -22.10 15.69 0.78
N TRP A 7 -20.80 15.56 0.50
CA TRP A 7 -19.74 16.16 1.32
C TRP A 7 -19.69 17.69 1.20
N LEU A 8 -20.01 18.24 0.03
CA LEU A 8 -20.18 19.69 -0.13
C LEU A 8 -21.43 20.15 0.61
N ASP A 9 -22.55 19.47 0.42
CA ASP A 9 -23.84 19.79 1.07
C ASP A 9 -23.69 19.79 2.59
N TYR A 10 -22.99 18.79 3.14
CA TYR A 10 -22.70 18.70 4.56
C TYR A 10 -21.96 19.95 5.04
N LEU A 11 -20.87 20.34 4.37
CA LEU A 11 -20.10 21.50 4.81
C LEU A 11 -20.86 22.82 4.60
N CYS A 12 -21.69 22.92 3.56
CA CYS A 12 -22.60 24.04 3.34
C CYS A 12 -23.58 24.23 4.51
N ASN A 13 -24.13 23.13 5.05
CA ASN A 13 -25.04 23.16 6.20
C ASN A 13 -24.35 23.61 7.50
N HIS A 14 -23.02 23.64 7.53
CA HIS A 14 -22.24 24.06 8.70
C HIS A 14 -21.59 25.44 8.52
N ILE A 15 -21.94 26.19 7.46
CA ILE A 15 -21.46 27.57 7.31
C ILE A 15 -21.85 28.40 8.53
N GLY A 16 -20.88 29.11 9.10
CA GLY A 16 -21.05 29.88 10.33
C GLY A 16 -20.67 29.14 11.61
N LEU A 17 -20.38 27.82 11.55
CA LEU A 17 -19.77 27.10 12.67
C LEU A 17 -18.41 27.72 13.00
N LYS A 18 -18.22 28.14 14.25
CA LYS A 18 -17.00 28.79 14.75
C LYS A 18 -16.31 27.93 15.78
N GLU A 19 -15.00 28.08 15.90
CA GLU A 19 -14.27 27.63 17.09
C GLU A 19 -14.77 28.38 18.34
N VAL A 20 -14.58 27.77 19.50
CA VAL A 20 -14.84 28.43 20.77
C VAL A 20 -13.50 28.95 21.29
N PRO A 21 -13.32 30.27 21.54
CA PRO A 21 -12.05 30.79 22.02
C PRO A 21 -11.72 30.30 23.45
N GLY A 22 -10.46 29.93 23.71
CA GLY A 22 -9.95 29.62 25.05
C GLY A 22 -9.99 28.13 25.40
N ALA A 23 -10.12 27.79 26.69
CA ALA A 23 -10.03 26.40 27.19
C ALA A 23 -11.22 25.50 26.81
N GLN A 24 -12.19 26.03 26.08
CA GLN A 24 -13.36 25.29 25.59
C GLN A 24 -13.22 25.15 24.09
N HIS A 25 -13.42 23.93 23.57
CA HIS A 25 -13.36 23.67 22.14
C HIS A 25 -14.76 23.42 21.60
N ASN A 26 -15.00 23.77 20.33
CA ASN A 26 -16.27 23.41 19.70
C ASN A 26 -16.41 21.87 19.64
N PRO A 27 -17.42 21.27 20.30
CA PRO A 27 -17.52 19.82 20.41
C PRO A 27 -17.66 19.12 19.07
N LEU A 28 -18.27 19.78 18.07
CA LEU A 28 -18.44 19.21 16.73
C LEU A 28 -17.11 19.21 15.95
N ILE A 29 -16.28 20.24 16.10
CA ILE A 29 -14.96 20.30 15.45
C ILE A 29 -14.04 19.21 16.03
N ILE A 30 -14.08 19.02 17.35
CA ILE A 30 -13.35 17.92 18.01
C ILE A 30 -13.87 16.56 17.55
N GLU A 31 -15.19 16.40 17.45
CA GLU A 31 -15.81 15.16 16.97
C GLU A 31 -15.39 14.85 15.53
N TRP A 32 -15.34 15.85 14.64
CA TRP A 32 -14.80 15.67 13.29
C TRP A 32 -13.37 15.16 13.30
N GLY A 33 -12.51 15.66 14.21
CA GLY A 33 -11.14 15.16 14.37
C GLY A 33 -11.09 13.67 14.74
N LYS A 34 -11.86 13.28 15.76
CA LYS A 34 -11.96 11.89 16.23
C LYS A 34 -12.50 10.95 15.16
N GLN A 35 -13.64 11.30 14.54
CA GLN A 35 -14.26 10.50 13.47
C GLN A 35 -13.34 10.34 12.26
N SER A 36 -12.46 11.31 12.03
CA SER A 36 -11.48 11.27 10.96
C SER A 36 -10.26 10.40 11.29
N GLY A 37 -10.17 9.82 12.49
CA GLY A 37 -9.03 9.02 12.96
C GLY A 37 -7.80 9.88 13.27
N ILE A 38 -8.01 11.12 13.69
CA ILE A 38 -6.98 12.08 14.10
C ILE A 38 -7.03 12.19 15.63
N ASP A 39 -6.84 11.07 16.31
CA ASP A 39 -7.13 10.90 17.75
C ASP A 39 -6.24 11.77 18.67
N TRP A 40 -5.10 12.24 18.14
CA TRP A 40 -4.18 13.15 18.83
C TRP A 40 -4.60 14.63 18.74
N TRP A 41 -5.62 14.95 17.94
CA TRP A 41 -6.10 16.31 17.73
C TRP A 41 -7.11 16.69 18.80
N ASN A 42 -6.74 17.62 19.68
CA ASN A 42 -7.55 18.04 20.81
C ASN A 42 -7.72 19.56 20.93
N ASN A 43 -7.41 20.34 19.89
CA ASN A 43 -7.47 21.80 19.92
C ASN A 43 -8.11 22.38 18.65
N ASP A 44 -9.01 23.35 18.79
CA ASP A 44 -9.61 24.11 17.66
C ASP A 44 -8.89 25.43 17.36
N GLU A 45 -7.83 25.79 18.10
CA GLU A 45 -6.99 26.96 17.78
C GLU A 45 -5.96 26.69 16.65
N ASP A 46 -5.68 25.41 16.35
CA ASP A 46 -4.79 25.00 15.26
C ASP A 46 -5.55 24.91 13.92
N ALA A 47 -4.83 24.92 12.78
CA ALA A 47 -5.41 24.99 11.43
C ALA A 47 -6.35 23.81 11.06
N TRP A 48 -7.61 23.84 11.51
CA TRP A 48 -8.63 22.79 11.35
C TRP A 48 -9.33 22.74 9.98
N CYS A 49 -8.78 23.40 8.96
CA CYS A 49 -9.32 23.35 7.58
C CYS A 49 -9.42 21.90 7.05
N ALA A 50 -8.40 21.07 7.29
CA ALA A 50 -8.41 19.66 6.90
C ALA A 50 -9.37 18.82 7.75
N VAL A 51 -9.50 19.14 9.05
CA VAL A 51 -10.46 18.48 9.95
C VAL A 51 -11.89 18.70 9.46
N ALA A 52 -12.24 19.92 9.06
CA ALA A 52 -13.56 20.22 8.51
C ALA A 52 -13.86 19.43 7.22
N VAL A 53 -12.90 19.35 6.29
CA VAL A 53 -13.09 18.59 5.05
C VAL A 53 -13.18 17.09 5.33
N ASN A 54 -12.34 16.55 6.21
CA ASN A 54 -12.42 15.14 6.61
C ASN A 54 -13.74 14.82 7.34
N GLY A 55 -14.20 15.69 8.23
CA GLY A 55 -15.49 15.56 8.91
C GLY A 55 -16.64 15.51 7.93
N ALA A 56 -16.64 16.40 6.93
CA ALA A 56 -17.64 16.41 5.86
C ALA A 56 -17.64 15.13 5.02
N LEU A 57 -16.46 14.56 4.74
CA LEU A 57 -16.32 13.31 4.00
C LEU A 57 -16.88 12.12 4.79
N ILE A 58 -16.44 11.94 6.04
CA ILE A 58 -16.87 10.82 6.90
C ILE A 58 -18.38 10.87 7.14
N ASN A 59 -18.93 12.04 7.46
CA ASN A 59 -20.37 12.22 7.67
C ASN A 59 -21.19 12.10 6.37
N SER A 60 -20.53 11.96 5.23
CA SER A 60 -21.15 11.70 3.92
C SER A 60 -20.84 10.29 3.38
N GLY A 61 -20.20 9.43 4.18
CA GLY A 61 -19.89 8.05 3.80
C GLY A 61 -18.60 7.85 3.00
N TYR A 62 -17.70 8.84 2.98
CA TYR A 62 -16.41 8.78 2.28
C TYR A 62 -15.24 8.69 3.27
N PRO A 63 -14.15 7.98 2.93
CA PRO A 63 -13.02 7.81 3.83
C PRO A 63 -12.27 9.13 4.05
N SER A 64 -11.72 9.35 5.26
CA SER A 64 -10.86 10.51 5.55
C SER A 64 -9.41 10.29 5.06
N THR A 65 -8.62 11.36 5.01
CA THR A 65 -7.16 11.27 4.86
C THR A 65 -6.45 10.87 6.15
N ARG A 66 -7.17 10.84 7.28
CA ARG A 66 -6.62 10.63 8.63
C ARG A 66 -5.51 11.62 9.02
N SER A 67 -5.54 12.82 8.46
CA SER A 67 -4.53 13.85 8.70
C SER A 67 -5.15 15.23 8.87
N ALA A 68 -4.63 15.99 9.84
CA ALA A 68 -4.97 17.41 10.03
C ALA A 68 -4.22 18.35 9.06
N LEU A 69 -3.34 17.82 8.19
CA LEU A 69 -2.61 18.62 7.22
C LEU A 69 -3.42 18.78 5.93
N ALA A 70 -3.65 20.02 5.50
CA ALA A 70 -4.34 20.32 4.24
C ALA A 70 -3.69 19.62 3.03
N ARG A 71 -2.35 19.52 3.01
CA ARG A 71 -1.61 18.86 1.93
C ARG A 71 -1.77 17.34 1.90
N SER A 72 -2.33 16.70 2.92
CA SER A 72 -2.69 15.27 2.83
C SER A 72 -3.65 15.00 1.67
N PHE A 73 -4.48 15.98 1.33
CA PHE A 73 -5.42 15.86 0.23
C PHE A 73 -4.74 15.83 -1.15
N THR A 74 -3.49 16.30 -1.32
CA THR A 74 -2.83 16.27 -2.65
C THR A 74 -2.54 14.86 -3.16
N ARG A 75 -2.76 13.82 -2.35
CA ARG A 75 -2.69 12.40 -2.73
C ARG A 75 -4.01 11.66 -2.48
N TYR A 76 -5.10 12.37 -2.21
CA TYR A 76 -6.38 11.79 -1.83
C TYR A 76 -7.27 11.53 -3.06
N GLY A 77 -7.70 10.28 -3.22
CA GLY A 77 -8.62 9.88 -4.28
C GLY A 77 -8.12 10.20 -5.69
N THR A 78 -9.05 10.48 -6.60
CA THR A 78 -8.76 10.71 -8.01
C THR A 78 -8.34 12.15 -8.26
N ARG A 79 -7.30 12.37 -9.06
CA ARG A 79 -6.90 13.73 -9.48
C ARG A 79 -7.85 14.22 -10.56
N LEU A 80 -8.29 15.47 -10.46
CA LEU A 80 -9.04 16.11 -11.55
C LEU A 80 -8.17 17.12 -12.30
N SER A 81 -8.47 17.25 -13.60
CA SER A 81 -7.79 18.17 -14.52
C SER A 81 -8.14 19.64 -14.31
N ARG A 82 -9.32 19.89 -13.74
CA ARG A 82 -9.84 21.23 -13.44
C ARG A 82 -10.81 21.18 -12.27
N PRO A 83 -10.98 22.28 -11.52
CA PRO A 83 -11.96 22.32 -10.45
C PRO A 83 -13.36 22.21 -11.05
N VAL A 84 -14.20 21.46 -10.35
CA VAL A 84 -15.63 21.28 -10.62
C VAL A 84 -16.37 21.34 -9.29
N ARG A 85 -17.68 21.58 -9.29
CA ARG A 85 -18.47 21.57 -8.04
C ARG A 85 -18.26 20.24 -7.31
N GLY A 86 -17.92 20.32 -6.03
CA GLY A 86 -17.58 19.19 -5.18
C GLY A 86 -16.11 18.78 -5.16
N ALA A 87 -15.27 19.28 -6.07
CA ALA A 87 -13.85 18.98 -6.03
C ALA A 87 -13.22 19.50 -4.73
N ILE A 88 -12.35 18.71 -4.13
CA ILE A 88 -11.48 19.14 -3.03
C ILE A 88 -10.31 19.88 -3.67
N VAL A 89 -10.01 21.08 -3.18
CA VAL A 89 -8.91 21.92 -3.69
C VAL A 89 -7.93 22.29 -2.58
N VAL A 90 -6.64 22.14 -2.87
CA VAL A 90 -5.55 22.42 -1.93
C VAL A 90 -4.72 23.59 -2.42
N PHE A 91 -4.45 24.55 -1.53
CA PHE A 91 -3.65 25.75 -1.77
C PHE A 91 -2.37 25.73 -0.93
N PRO A 92 -1.28 26.37 -1.37
CA PRO A 92 -0.11 26.61 -0.52
C PRO A 92 -0.47 27.60 0.61
N ARG A 93 0.24 27.53 1.74
CA ARG A 93 0.11 28.51 2.84
C ARG A 93 1.50 28.93 3.31
N GLY A 94 1.89 30.16 2.97
CA GLY A 94 3.24 30.67 3.24
C GLY A 94 4.31 29.92 2.43
N SER A 95 5.56 30.00 2.91
CA SER A 95 6.72 29.37 2.27
C SER A 95 6.98 27.93 2.71
N ASN A 96 6.35 27.47 3.80
CA ASN A 96 6.57 26.12 4.31
C ASN A 96 5.87 25.08 3.40
N PRO A 97 6.61 24.14 2.79
CA PRO A 97 6.06 23.15 1.88
C PRO A 97 5.13 22.12 2.55
N LEU A 98 5.10 22.06 3.88
CA LEU A 98 4.17 21.22 4.65
C LEU A 98 2.82 21.90 4.88
N TYR A 99 2.77 23.23 4.84
CA TYR A 99 1.57 24.00 5.13
C TYR A 99 0.73 24.21 3.88
N GLY A 100 -0.58 24.26 4.09
CA GLY A 100 -1.55 24.49 3.05
C GLY A 100 -2.88 24.94 3.60
N HIS A 101 -3.82 25.16 2.69
CA HIS A 101 -5.23 25.37 2.98
C HIS A 101 -6.04 24.43 2.09
N VAL A 102 -7.19 23.96 2.58
CA VAL A 102 -8.05 23.04 1.82
C VAL A 102 -9.51 23.46 1.94
N GLY A 103 -10.28 23.23 0.88
CA GLY A 103 -11.72 23.44 0.84
C GLY A 103 -12.38 22.63 -0.27
N ILE A 104 -13.71 22.69 -0.32
CA ILE A 104 -14.52 22.01 -1.32
C ILE A 104 -15.13 23.06 -2.25
N VAL A 105 -14.97 22.88 -3.56
CA VAL A 105 -15.48 23.81 -4.58
C VAL A 105 -17.00 23.81 -4.59
N GLU A 106 -17.59 24.98 -4.41
CA GLU A 106 -19.02 25.21 -4.56
C GLU A 106 -19.37 25.63 -5.99
N SER A 107 -18.61 26.57 -6.56
CA SER A 107 -18.84 27.07 -7.92
C SER A 107 -17.55 27.50 -8.59
N VAL A 108 -17.48 27.26 -9.90
CA VAL A 108 -16.41 27.75 -10.77
C VAL A 108 -16.96 28.91 -11.59
N ARG A 109 -16.26 30.05 -11.59
CA ARG A 109 -16.68 31.25 -12.32
C ARG A 109 -15.87 31.40 -13.61
N SER A 110 -16.47 32.06 -14.60
CA SER A 110 -15.85 32.33 -15.90
C SER A 110 -14.64 33.26 -15.83
N ASP A 111 -14.51 34.04 -14.76
CA ASP A 111 -13.40 34.96 -14.49
C ASP A 111 -12.13 34.27 -13.95
N GLY A 112 -12.10 32.93 -13.91
CA GLY A 112 -10.99 32.15 -13.39
C GLY A 112 -10.93 32.08 -11.87
N THR A 113 -11.98 32.53 -11.17
CA THR A 113 -12.13 32.33 -9.72
C THR A 113 -12.98 31.11 -9.39
N ILE A 114 -12.80 30.60 -8.18
CA ILE A 114 -13.61 29.56 -7.58
C ILE A 114 -14.13 30.02 -6.23
N VAL A 115 -15.34 29.60 -5.92
CA VAL A 115 -15.93 29.71 -4.60
C VAL A 115 -15.76 28.37 -3.92
N ILE A 116 -15.21 28.36 -2.72
CA ILE A 116 -15.01 27.16 -1.91
C ILE A 116 -15.70 27.29 -0.56
N ILE A 117 -16.18 26.18 -0.01
CA ILE A 117 -16.56 26.04 1.39
C ILE A 117 -15.38 25.41 2.13
N ASN A 118 -14.97 26.00 3.25
CA ASN A 118 -13.73 25.64 3.95
C ASN A 118 -13.83 25.96 5.44
N GLY A 119 -13.15 25.15 6.26
CA GLY A 119 -13.02 25.36 7.70
C GLY A 119 -11.83 26.24 8.06
N ASN A 120 -11.79 26.71 9.31
CA ASN A 120 -10.80 27.60 9.90
C ASN A 120 -10.41 28.80 9.01
N SER A 121 -11.40 29.45 8.43
CA SER A 121 -11.18 30.58 7.56
C SER A 121 -11.84 31.77 8.24
N GLY A 122 -11.01 32.56 8.94
CA GLY A 122 -11.51 33.51 9.94
C GLY A 122 -12.19 32.80 11.12
N ASN A 123 -11.60 31.68 11.57
CA ASN A 123 -12.02 30.91 12.74
C ASN A 123 -13.44 30.33 12.61
N ALA A 124 -13.89 30.12 11.36
CA ALA A 124 -15.21 29.63 11.02
C ALA A 124 -15.20 28.76 9.77
N VAL A 125 -16.26 27.95 9.60
CA VAL A 125 -16.65 27.41 8.30
C VAL A 125 -17.26 28.54 7.50
N ARG A 126 -16.68 28.87 6.35
CA ARG A 126 -17.18 29.94 5.49
C ARG A 126 -17.04 29.64 4.01
N ARG A 127 -17.71 30.49 3.24
CA ARG A 127 -17.53 30.64 1.81
C ARG A 127 -16.36 31.60 1.55
N SER A 128 -15.39 31.17 0.76
CA SER A 128 -14.20 31.95 0.39
C SER A 128 -14.02 31.94 -1.13
N VAL A 129 -13.47 33.01 -1.68
CA VAL A 129 -13.15 33.12 -3.11
C VAL A 129 -11.64 33.01 -3.31
N PHE A 130 -11.21 32.15 -4.24
CA PHE A 130 -9.80 31.96 -4.60
C PHE A 130 -9.64 31.99 -6.13
N ARG A 131 -8.42 32.27 -6.61
CA ARG A 131 -8.09 32.08 -8.03
C ARG A 131 -7.80 30.60 -8.28
N GLN A 132 -8.26 30.08 -9.42
CA GLN A 132 -7.95 28.70 -9.83
C GLN A 132 -6.43 28.48 -9.98
N SER A 133 -5.71 29.48 -10.46
CA SER A 133 -4.25 29.44 -10.60
C SER A 133 -3.48 29.34 -9.28
N SER A 134 -4.14 29.56 -8.13
CA SER A 134 -3.53 29.42 -6.81
C SER A 134 -3.59 27.99 -6.27
N ILE A 135 -4.34 27.10 -6.91
CA ILE A 135 -4.43 25.69 -6.50
C ILE A 135 -3.08 25.03 -6.76
N LEU A 136 -2.62 24.18 -5.83
CA LEU A 136 -1.44 23.37 -6.06
C LEU A 136 -1.62 22.50 -7.32
N PRO A 137 -0.56 22.22 -8.09
CA PRO A 137 -0.68 21.42 -9.31
C PRO A 137 -1.44 20.11 -9.07
N ASP A 138 -1.10 19.40 -8.00
CA ASP A 138 -1.68 18.12 -7.60
C ASP A 138 -2.87 18.30 -6.62
N GLY A 139 -3.42 19.50 -6.55
CA GLY A 139 -4.33 19.95 -5.51
C GLY A 139 -5.81 19.81 -5.82
N ILE A 140 -6.22 19.39 -7.02
CA ILE A 140 -7.63 19.21 -7.41
C ILE A 140 -7.98 17.73 -7.34
N ARG A 141 -8.88 17.36 -6.44
CA ARG A 141 -9.07 15.98 -5.99
C ARG A 141 -10.54 15.63 -5.85
N TRP A 142 -10.85 14.36 -6.10
CA TRP A 142 -12.19 13.80 -5.99
C TRP A 142 -12.21 12.63 -5.01
N PRO A 143 -13.21 12.54 -4.11
CA PRO A 143 -13.25 11.46 -3.13
C PRO A 143 -13.22 10.06 -3.75
N PRO A 144 -12.44 9.11 -3.21
CA PRO A 144 -12.44 7.74 -3.67
C PRO A 144 -13.82 7.10 -3.45
N GLY A 145 -14.30 6.33 -4.43
CA GLY A 145 -15.62 5.71 -4.41
C GLY A 145 -16.77 6.63 -4.82
N ALA A 146 -16.53 7.94 -5.00
CA ALA A 146 -17.50 8.82 -5.65
C ALA A 146 -17.36 8.73 -7.17
N VAL A 147 -18.49 8.71 -7.88
CA VAL A 147 -18.50 8.84 -9.35
C VAL A 147 -18.01 10.25 -9.69
N ALA A 148 -16.90 10.35 -10.43
CA ALA A 148 -16.39 11.64 -10.88
C ALA A 148 -17.30 12.24 -11.96
N PRO A 149 -17.55 13.56 -11.94
CA PRO A 149 -18.40 14.19 -12.94
C PRO A 149 -17.75 14.09 -14.32
N ALA A 150 -18.54 13.76 -15.34
CA ALA A 150 -18.09 13.58 -16.72
C ALA A 150 -17.39 14.83 -17.28
N GLU A 151 -17.77 16.01 -16.78
CA GLU A 151 -17.06 17.22 -17.12
C GLU A 151 -15.61 17.12 -16.70
N SER A 152 -15.24 16.65 -15.51
CA SER A 152 -13.83 16.46 -15.16
C SER A 152 -13.29 15.19 -15.80
N GLU A 153 -12.78 15.29 -17.02
CA GLU A 153 -11.91 14.23 -17.57
C GLU A 153 -10.84 13.93 -16.50
N PRO A 154 -10.70 12.68 -16.01
CA PRO A 154 -9.53 12.30 -15.23
C PRO A 154 -8.31 12.72 -16.05
N HIS A 155 -7.29 13.31 -15.43
CA HIS A 155 -6.10 13.69 -16.19
C HIS A 155 -5.55 12.42 -16.85
N GLY A 156 -5.81 12.25 -18.15
CA GLY A 156 -5.56 11.01 -18.91
C GLY A 156 -4.09 10.61 -18.99
N ALA A 157 -3.20 11.40 -18.40
CA ALA A 157 -1.78 11.14 -18.27
C ALA A 157 -1.40 10.73 -16.83
N ASP A 158 -2.06 11.22 -15.79
CA ASP A 158 -1.63 11.04 -14.39
C ASP A 158 -2.29 9.84 -13.70
N ASP A 159 -3.36 9.32 -14.30
CA ASP A 159 -4.10 8.14 -13.83
C ASP A 159 -3.86 6.90 -14.71
N ALA A 160 -2.97 7.05 -15.69
CA ALA A 160 -2.64 5.99 -16.63
C ALA A 160 -1.98 4.80 -15.90
N PRO A 161 -2.30 3.55 -16.27
CA PRO A 161 -1.56 2.41 -15.75
C PRO A 161 -0.11 2.43 -16.26
N LEU A 162 0.82 1.84 -15.50
CA LEU A 162 2.19 1.68 -15.94
C LEU A 162 2.23 0.99 -17.32
N GLY A 163 2.95 1.59 -18.27
CA GLY A 163 3.02 1.10 -19.66
C GLY A 163 2.03 1.72 -20.64
N ALA A 164 1.08 2.54 -20.19
CA ALA A 164 0.17 3.27 -21.09
C ALA A 164 0.86 4.41 -21.86
N ARG A 165 1.98 4.92 -21.35
CA ARG A 165 2.82 5.92 -22.01
C ARG A 165 4.28 5.73 -21.61
N VAL A 166 5.17 6.35 -22.39
CA VAL A 166 6.59 6.47 -22.06
C VAL A 166 6.75 7.43 -20.88
N LEU A 167 7.52 7.04 -19.85
CA LEU A 167 7.81 7.90 -18.71
C LEU A 167 9.25 8.42 -18.78
N GLN A 168 9.40 9.72 -18.55
CA GLN A 168 10.68 10.42 -18.59
C GLN A 168 10.70 11.57 -17.58
N MET A 169 11.84 12.25 -17.42
CA MET A 169 12.00 13.41 -16.54
C MET A 169 10.82 14.39 -16.67
N GLY A 170 10.20 14.72 -15.53
CA GLY A 170 9.05 15.61 -15.46
C GLY A 170 7.69 14.92 -15.56
N SER A 171 7.64 13.64 -15.94
CA SER A 171 6.41 12.83 -15.89
C SER A 171 5.91 12.74 -14.46
N ARG A 172 4.59 12.71 -14.28
CA ARG A 172 3.94 12.60 -12.98
C ARG A 172 2.70 11.73 -13.09
N GLY A 173 2.36 11.04 -12.01
CA GLY A 173 1.13 10.23 -11.95
C GLY A 173 1.28 8.88 -11.29
N ARG A 174 0.19 8.13 -11.28
CA ARG A 174 0.10 6.77 -10.75
C ARG A 174 0.96 5.76 -11.50
N ASP A 175 1.19 5.98 -12.79
CA ASP A 175 2.17 5.22 -13.58
C ASP A 175 3.59 5.43 -13.04
N VAL A 176 3.97 6.67 -12.71
CA VAL A 176 5.27 6.95 -12.09
C VAL A 176 5.35 6.34 -10.69
N GLU A 177 4.29 6.42 -9.87
CA GLU A 177 4.27 5.75 -8.56
C GLU A 177 4.43 4.23 -8.71
N ALA A 178 3.75 3.62 -9.69
CA ALA A 178 3.85 2.19 -9.98
C ALA A 178 5.28 1.81 -10.39
N LEU A 179 5.89 2.59 -11.30
CA LEU A 179 7.30 2.44 -11.66
C LEU A 179 8.20 2.50 -10.42
N GLN A 180 8.05 3.53 -9.58
CA GLN A 180 8.86 3.71 -8.37
C GLN A 180 8.70 2.53 -7.39
N ARG A 181 7.48 2.00 -7.20
CA ARG A 181 7.23 0.80 -6.38
C ARG A 181 7.92 -0.43 -6.94
N ASP A 182 7.79 -0.68 -8.24
CA ASP A 182 8.39 -1.84 -8.90
C ASP A 182 9.93 -1.79 -8.85
N MET A 183 10.50 -0.61 -9.07
CA MET A 183 11.94 -0.41 -8.86
C MET A 183 12.34 -0.62 -7.39
N ASN A 184 11.51 -0.27 -6.42
CA ASN A 184 11.79 -0.54 -5.01
C ASN A 184 11.73 -2.02 -4.64
N VAL A 185 10.94 -2.85 -5.33
CA VAL A 185 11.04 -4.32 -5.21
C VAL A 185 12.44 -4.80 -5.57
N LEU A 186 13.10 -4.11 -6.50
CA LEU A 186 14.48 -4.37 -6.91
C LEU A 186 15.53 -3.60 -6.07
N ASN A 187 15.11 -3.00 -4.95
CA ASN A 187 15.95 -2.31 -3.97
C ASN A 187 16.64 -1.02 -4.47
N TYR A 188 15.97 -0.26 -5.35
CA TYR A 188 16.47 1.05 -5.82
C TYR A 188 16.25 2.22 -4.84
N GLN A 189 15.47 2.05 -3.78
CA GLN A 189 15.28 3.03 -2.69
C GLN A 189 14.84 4.43 -3.15
N LEU A 190 13.82 4.46 -4.00
CA LEU A 190 13.14 5.67 -4.46
C LEU A 190 12.02 6.08 -3.51
N ASP A 191 11.78 7.38 -3.40
CA ASP A 191 10.55 7.91 -2.84
C ASP A 191 9.39 7.62 -3.81
N VAL A 192 8.29 7.07 -3.31
CA VAL A 192 7.08 6.83 -4.11
C VAL A 192 6.20 8.06 -4.05
N ASP A 193 6.65 9.12 -4.72
CA ASP A 193 6.01 10.44 -4.75
C ASP A 193 5.22 10.70 -6.03
N GLY A 194 5.30 9.80 -7.01
CA GLY A 194 4.64 9.93 -8.29
C GLY A 194 5.26 10.99 -9.20
N ILE A 195 6.51 11.41 -8.92
CA ILE A 195 7.24 12.41 -9.70
C ILE A 195 8.49 11.76 -10.30
N PHE A 196 8.58 11.78 -11.62
CA PHE A 196 9.76 11.28 -12.33
C PHE A 196 10.84 12.37 -12.30
N GLY A 197 11.50 12.49 -11.16
CA GLY A 197 12.60 13.42 -10.91
C GLY A 197 13.98 12.84 -11.20
N GLY A 198 15.03 13.57 -10.80
CA GLY A 198 16.43 13.14 -10.99
C GLY A 198 16.75 11.77 -10.40
N ARG A 199 16.28 11.49 -9.18
CA ARG A 199 16.49 10.18 -8.53
C ARG A 199 15.86 9.03 -9.31
N THR A 200 14.63 9.20 -9.79
CA THR A 200 13.94 8.20 -10.60
C THR A 200 14.64 7.97 -11.93
N ARG A 201 15.03 9.03 -12.64
CA ARG A 201 15.83 8.92 -13.88
C ARG A 201 17.13 8.16 -13.65
N ASP A 202 17.88 8.51 -12.61
CA ASP A 202 19.17 7.87 -12.32
C ASP A 202 19.00 6.39 -11.95
N ALA A 203 17.90 6.02 -11.28
CA ALA A 203 17.56 4.63 -11.03
C ALA A 203 17.21 3.89 -12.32
N VAL A 204 16.36 4.48 -13.17
CA VAL A 204 15.99 3.90 -14.49
C VAL A 204 17.22 3.66 -15.34
N MET A 205 18.12 4.65 -15.44
CA MET A 205 19.38 4.52 -16.17
C MET A 205 20.30 3.41 -15.63
N ARG A 206 20.37 3.25 -14.29
CA ARG A 206 21.12 2.14 -13.68
C ARG A 206 20.48 0.79 -13.98
N PHE A 207 19.15 0.71 -13.97
CA PHE A 207 18.42 -0.50 -14.33
C PHE A 207 18.66 -0.87 -15.79
N GLU A 208 18.53 0.09 -16.70
CA GLU A 208 18.77 -0.08 -18.12
C GLU A 208 20.19 -0.56 -18.40
N THR A 209 21.20 0.14 -17.85
CA THR A 209 22.61 -0.26 -17.99
C THR A 209 22.86 -1.67 -17.49
N LYS A 210 22.25 -2.06 -16.35
CA LYS A 210 22.37 -3.42 -15.79
C LYS A 210 21.72 -4.48 -16.69
N ARG A 211 20.76 -4.10 -17.52
CA ARG A 211 20.04 -4.98 -18.46
C ARG A 211 20.56 -4.93 -19.89
N GLY A 212 21.61 -4.15 -20.15
CA GLY A 212 22.11 -3.94 -21.51
C GLY A 212 21.12 -3.19 -22.41
N LEU A 213 20.24 -2.38 -21.81
CA LEU A 213 19.36 -1.46 -22.52
C LEU A 213 20.08 -0.14 -22.80
N LYS A 214 19.40 0.77 -23.51
CA LYS A 214 19.97 2.02 -24.04
C LYS A 214 20.58 2.95 -22.99
N GLY A 215 20.07 2.93 -21.74
CA GLY A 215 20.63 3.73 -20.66
C GLY A 215 20.34 5.23 -20.79
N ASP A 216 19.23 5.61 -21.40
CA ASP A 216 18.84 7.02 -21.58
C ASP A 216 17.96 7.55 -20.44
N GLY A 217 17.60 6.70 -19.47
CA GLY A 217 16.81 7.08 -18.31
C GLY A 217 15.34 7.30 -18.65
N ILE A 218 14.85 6.65 -19.71
CA ILE A 218 13.47 6.74 -20.20
C ILE A 218 12.79 5.38 -20.03
N ALA A 219 11.73 5.34 -19.23
CA ALA A 219 10.94 4.11 -19.06
C ALA A 219 10.01 3.92 -20.28
N ASP A 220 10.59 3.37 -21.35
CA ASP A 220 9.91 2.94 -22.56
C ASP A 220 9.31 1.53 -22.42
N PRO A 221 8.52 1.04 -23.40
CA PRO A 221 7.92 -0.30 -23.33
C PRO A 221 8.94 -1.44 -23.14
N ALA A 222 10.16 -1.31 -23.67
CA ALA A 222 11.19 -2.34 -23.55
C ALA A 222 11.77 -2.40 -22.12
N MET A 223 12.07 -1.23 -21.54
CA MET A 223 12.48 -1.09 -20.16
C MET A 223 11.40 -1.61 -19.20
N LEU A 224 10.14 -1.25 -19.42
CA LEU A 224 9.02 -1.67 -18.57
C LEU A 224 8.77 -3.18 -18.64
N ALA A 225 8.90 -3.79 -19.82
CA ALA A 225 8.82 -5.24 -19.96
C ALA A 225 9.95 -5.94 -19.19
N ALA A 226 11.18 -5.44 -19.29
CA ALA A 226 12.32 -5.97 -18.56
C ALA A 226 12.17 -5.80 -17.04
N LEU A 227 11.63 -4.66 -16.58
CA LEU A 227 11.35 -4.39 -15.17
C LEU A 227 10.32 -5.37 -14.62
N THR A 228 9.20 -5.53 -15.33
CA THR A 228 8.11 -6.43 -14.94
C THR A 228 8.62 -7.87 -14.79
N ALA A 229 9.37 -8.37 -15.77
CA ALA A 229 9.93 -9.71 -15.72
C ALA A 229 10.84 -9.92 -14.50
N GLU A 230 11.69 -8.94 -14.18
CA GLU A 230 12.60 -9.04 -13.03
C GLU A 230 11.85 -8.95 -11.69
N VAL A 231 10.84 -8.10 -11.59
CA VAL A 231 10.01 -7.96 -10.39
C VAL A 231 9.29 -9.28 -10.10
N GLU A 232 8.71 -9.91 -11.11
CA GLU A 232 8.03 -11.20 -10.95
C GLU A 232 9.01 -12.33 -10.59
N ASP A 233 10.19 -12.38 -11.20
CA ASP A 233 11.23 -13.34 -10.82
C ASP A 233 11.73 -13.11 -9.38
N ARG A 234 11.88 -11.85 -8.95
CA ARG A 234 12.23 -11.50 -7.56
C ARG A 234 11.18 -11.99 -6.58
N LYS A 235 9.89 -11.70 -6.84
CA LYS A 235 8.77 -12.18 -6.01
C LYS A 235 8.72 -13.70 -5.95
N ALA A 236 8.91 -14.39 -7.09
CA ALA A 236 8.91 -15.84 -7.15
C ALA A 236 10.05 -16.46 -6.32
N ARG A 237 11.27 -15.91 -6.42
CA ARG A 237 12.41 -16.34 -5.58
C ARG A 237 12.15 -16.12 -4.09
N GLU A 238 11.58 -14.99 -3.72
CA GLU A 238 11.24 -14.72 -2.32
C GLU A 238 10.15 -15.65 -1.78
N ALA A 239 9.13 -15.97 -2.59
CA ALA A 239 8.10 -16.94 -2.22
C ALA A 239 8.68 -18.36 -2.03
N ARG A 240 9.58 -18.78 -2.94
CA ARG A 240 10.28 -20.07 -2.82
C ARG A 240 11.14 -20.12 -1.57
N ARG A 241 11.91 -19.06 -1.27
CA ARG A 241 12.70 -18.96 -0.04
C ARG A 241 11.83 -19.10 1.21
N LYS A 242 10.74 -18.33 1.31
CA LYS A 242 9.82 -18.40 2.46
C LYS A 242 9.21 -19.79 2.63
N THR A 243 8.90 -20.47 1.52
CA THR A 243 8.39 -21.84 1.54
C THR A 243 9.45 -22.81 2.05
N ALA A 244 10.70 -22.68 1.60
CA ALA A 244 11.83 -23.49 2.07
C ALA A 244 12.14 -23.25 3.55
N GLU A 245 12.15 -21.99 4.00
CA GLU A 245 12.32 -21.61 5.43
C GLU A 245 11.22 -22.24 6.30
N LYS A 246 9.96 -22.20 5.85
CA LYS A 246 8.84 -22.84 6.55
C LYS A 246 8.95 -24.36 6.57
N ALA A 247 9.38 -24.98 5.47
CA ALA A 247 9.60 -26.43 5.39
C ALA A 247 10.77 -26.89 6.28
N ALA A 248 11.78 -26.05 6.48
CA ALA A 248 12.91 -26.30 7.38
C ALA A 248 12.58 -26.06 8.87
N ALA A 249 11.39 -25.52 9.19
CA ALA A 249 11.05 -25.07 10.54
C ALA A 249 10.71 -26.16 11.59
N PRO A 250 10.68 -27.48 11.30
CA PRO A 250 10.69 -28.47 12.38
C PRO A 250 11.71 -29.62 12.18
N ILE A 251 12.95 -29.41 12.63
CA ILE A 251 13.76 -30.42 13.38
C ILE A 251 14.47 -29.76 14.59
N ALA A 252 14.05 -28.57 15.04
CA ALA A 252 14.56 -27.97 16.29
C ALA A 252 13.70 -28.34 17.52
N GLY A 253 12.45 -28.77 17.30
CA GLY A 253 11.53 -29.21 18.35
C GLY A 253 11.54 -30.72 18.65
N ALA A 254 12.28 -31.52 17.87
CA ALA A 254 12.43 -32.97 18.08
C ALA A 254 13.77 -33.33 18.74
N GLY A 255 14.42 -32.36 19.40
CA GLY A 255 15.67 -32.54 20.15
C GLY A 255 15.51 -33.12 21.55
N ALA A 256 14.44 -33.88 21.82
CA ALA A 256 14.22 -34.54 23.10
C ALA A 256 13.48 -35.87 22.91
N ALA A 257 14.09 -36.85 22.24
CA ALA A 257 13.98 -38.29 22.54
C ALA A 257 14.52 -39.14 21.37
N VAL A 258 15.84 -39.27 21.22
CA VAL A 258 16.45 -40.52 20.74
C VAL A 258 17.80 -40.70 21.43
N THR A 259 17.78 -41.12 22.69
CA THR A 259 18.88 -41.90 23.29
C THR A 259 18.56 -43.37 23.06
N ALA A 260 19.02 -43.92 21.95
CA ALA A 260 19.23 -45.36 21.80
C ALA A 260 20.27 -45.56 20.70
N GLY A 261 21.43 -46.08 21.11
CA GLY A 261 22.55 -46.34 20.22
C GLY A 261 22.26 -47.46 19.21
N ALA A 262 23.26 -47.64 18.34
CA ALA A 262 23.40 -48.66 17.30
C ALA A 262 22.68 -48.38 15.97
N ALA A 263 23.48 -47.85 15.04
CA ALA A 263 23.57 -48.21 13.61
C ALA A 263 23.70 -46.96 12.71
N ILE A 264 24.82 -46.23 12.82
CA ILE A 264 25.26 -45.30 11.78
C ILE A 264 26.43 -45.96 11.07
N THR A 265 26.14 -46.92 10.20
CA THR A 265 27.11 -47.42 9.22
C THR A 265 26.33 -47.98 8.02
N SER A 266 25.76 -47.08 7.21
CA SER A 266 25.33 -47.43 5.84
C SER A 266 25.01 -46.23 4.93
N THR A 267 25.03 -44.98 5.41
CA THR A 267 24.65 -43.83 4.55
C THR A 267 25.79 -43.27 3.70
N VAL A 268 27.05 -43.67 3.93
CA VAL A 268 28.18 -43.14 3.14
C VAL A 268 28.43 -43.95 1.86
N GLU A 269 28.07 -45.25 1.82
CA GLU A 269 28.23 -46.06 0.59
C GLU A 269 27.10 -45.88 -0.43
N ALA A 270 25.90 -45.47 0.01
CA ALA A 270 24.80 -45.17 -0.92
C ALA A 270 25.02 -43.88 -1.73
N ALA A 271 25.93 -43.01 -1.30
CA ALA A 271 26.18 -41.72 -1.94
C ALA A 271 27.09 -41.81 -3.19
N GLN A 272 27.88 -42.88 -3.35
CA GLN A 272 28.79 -43.04 -4.50
C GLN A 272 28.15 -43.73 -5.71
N GLN A 273 26.93 -44.25 -5.61
CA GLN A 273 26.25 -44.96 -6.70
C GLN A 273 25.15 -44.15 -7.41
N LEU A 274 24.97 -42.87 -7.05
CA LEU A 274 23.95 -41.97 -7.58
C LEU A 274 24.30 -41.30 -8.92
N GLN A 275 25.48 -41.57 -9.49
CA GLN A 275 25.94 -40.93 -10.74
C GLN A 275 25.55 -41.64 -12.05
N THR A 276 24.80 -42.76 -12.02
CA THR A 276 24.55 -43.56 -13.24
C THR A 276 23.08 -43.76 -13.64
N TRP A 277 22.12 -43.06 -13.02
CA TRP A 277 20.69 -43.33 -13.22
C TRP A 277 19.91 -42.11 -13.74
N ASP A 278 19.07 -42.31 -14.76
CA ASP A 278 18.27 -41.27 -15.41
C ASP A 278 17.07 -40.81 -14.53
N GLY A 279 16.65 -39.56 -14.73
CA GLY A 279 15.87 -38.75 -13.77
C GLY A 279 14.48 -39.27 -13.38
N ALA A 280 13.90 -40.22 -14.13
CA ALA A 280 12.60 -40.80 -13.81
C ALA A 280 12.67 -41.86 -12.67
N THR A 281 13.82 -42.49 -12.45
CA THR A 281 13.99 -43.55 -11.43
C THR A 281 14.25 -42.97 -10.03
N ILE A 282 14.74 -41.73 -9.94
CA ILE A 282 15.03 -41.01 -8.69
C ILE A 282 13.75 -40.70 -7.90
N ILE A 283 12.63 -40.44 -8.58
CA ILE A 283 11.35 -40.16 -7.92
C ILE A 283 10.77 -41.45 -7.31
N GLY A 284 10.89 -42.58 -8.01
CA GLY A 284 10.41 -43.88 -7.54
C GLY A 284 11.11 -44.37 -6.27
N VAL A 285 12.44 -44.30 -6.23
CA VAL A 285 13.24 -44.76 -5.07
C VAL A 285 13.01 -43.85 -3.84
N SER A 286 12.83 -42.54 -4.05
CA SER A 286 12.60 -41.58 -2.97
C SER A 286 11.24 -41.80 -2.27
N VAL A 287 10.20 -42.15 -3.03
CA VAL A 287 8.87 -42.43 -2.47
C VAL A 287 8.87 -43.77 -1.72
N VAL A 288 9.59 -44.79 -2.22
CA VAL A 288 9.71 -46.08 -1.52
C VAL A 288 10.54 -45.95 -0.24
N ALA A 289 11.64 -45.19 -0.24
CA ALA A 289 12.43 -44.95 0.97
C ALA A 289 11.62 -44.21 2.05
N LEU A 290 10.83 -43.21 1.66
CA LEU A 290 9.95 -42.50 2.59
C LEU A 290 8.85 -43.42 3.13
N ALA A 291 8.25 -44.27 2.29
CA ALA A 291 7.25 -45.24 2.70
C ALA A 291 7.82 -46.29 3.66
N VAL A 292 9.04 -46.78 3.44
CA VAL A 292 9.71 -47.73 4.33
C VAL A 292 10.02 -47.11 5.69
N VAL A 293 10.46 -45.85 5.73
CA VAL A 293 10.70 -45.12 6.99
C VAL A 293 9.41 -44.90 7.76
N VAL A 294 8.31 -44.54 7.08
CA VAL A 294 7.00 -44.36 7.71
C VAL A 294 6.45 -45.69 8.23
N VAL A 295 6.53 -46.77 7.45
CA VAL A 295 6.07 -48.10 7.86
C VAL A 295 6.90 -48.65 9.03
N ALA A 296 8.23 -48.50 8.99
CA ALA A 296 9.11 -48.89 10.10
C ALA A 296 8.81 -48.08 11.37
N GLY A 297 8.56 -46.78 11.25
CA GLY A 297 8.15 -45.93 12.36
C GLY A 297 6.81 -46.34 12.97
N VAL A 298 5.81 -46.68 12.14
CA VAL A 298 4.50 -47.17 12.60
C VAL A 298 4.62 -48.54 13.27
N LEU A 299 5.45 -49.45 12.75
CA LEU A 299 5.66 -50.78 13.36
C LEU A 299 6.40 -50.69 14.69
N LEU A 300 7.42 -49.83 14.81
CA LEU A 300 8.12 -49.56 16.06
C LEU A 300 7.19 -48.94 17.11
N TRP A 301 6.31 -48.01 16.70
CA TRP A 301 5.30 -47.42 17.57
C TRP A 301 4.29 -48.46 18.07
N ARG A 302 3.78 -49.32 17.18
CA ARG A 302 2.85 -50.40 17.57
C ARG A 302 3.52 -51.47 18.45
N PHE A 303 4.81 -51.76 18.23
CA PHE A 303 5.58 -52.66 19.08
C PHE A 303 5.80 -52.08 20.48
N ALA A 304 6.09 -50.78 20.58
CA ALA A 304 6.23 -50.08 21.86
C ALA A 304 4.91 -50.08 22.67
N ILE A 305 3.76 -49.89 22.01
CA ILE A 305 2.43 -49.95 22.66
C ILE A 305 2.13 -51.35 23.20
N ARG A 306 2.36 -52.41 22.40
CA ARG A 306 2.14 -53.80 22.87
C ARG A 306 3.05 -54.19 24.04
N ARG A 307 4.22 -53.58 24.16
CA ARG A 307 5.14 -53.82 25.29
C ARG A 307 4.71 -53.05 26.55
N ALA A 308 4.03 -51.91 26.39
CA ALA A 308 3.48 -51.13 27.49
C ALA A 308 2.19 -51.76 28.06
N GLU A 309 1.41 -52.46 27.23
CA GLU A 309 0.18 -53.16 27.60
C GLU A 309 0.45 -54.62 28.02
N GLY A 310 1.41 -54.83 28.93
CA GLY A 310 1.81 -56.16 29.41
C GLY A 310 0.63 -57.08 29.73
N THR A 311 0.69 -58.32 29.25
CA THR A 311 -0.26 -59.39 29.56
C THR A 311 -0.37 -59.62 31.07
N PRO A 312 -1.59 -59.88 31.60
CA PRO A 312 -1.81 -60.12 33.02
C PRO A 312 -1.13 -61.41 33.48
N ALA A 313 -0.46 -61.35 34.63
CA ALA A 313 0.06 -62.53 35.31
C ALA A 313 -1.11 -63.30 35.97
N GLU A 314 -1.38 -64.50 35.48
CA GLU A 314 -2.21 -65.49 36.17
C GLU A 314 -1.50 -66.00 37.44
N GLY A 315 -2.23 -65.95 38.57
CA GLY A 315 -2.31 -66.96 39.64
C GLY A 315 -1.06 -67.35 40.43
N LEU A 316 -1.22 -67.53 41.75
CA LEU A 316 -1.11 -68.84 42.38
C LEU A 316 -1.62 -68.81 43.83
N VAL A 317 -2.31 -69.90 44.16
CA VAL A 317 -2.76 -70.39 45.48
C VAL A 317 -1.57 -70.70 46.37
#